data_AF-A0A965AC39-F1
#
_entry.id   AF-A0A965AC39-F1
#
_cell.length_a   1.000
_cell.length_b   1.000
_cell.length_c   1.000
_cell.angle_alpha   90.00
_cell.angle_beta   90.00
_cell.angle_gamma   90.00
#
_symmetry.space_group_name_H-M   'P 1'
#
loop_
_entity.id
_entity.type
_entity.pdbx_description
1 polymer ?
#
loop_
_entity_poly.entity_id
_entity_poly.type
_entity_poly.pdbx_seq_one_letter_code
_entity_poly.pdbx_strand_id
1 'polypeptide(L)'
;MNRCSTLFIAAAGYIINDYYDIKIDYINKPERVVIGKGIPRRFAILFHTLFSLTGIALGFYLGWRIALINFLSAFLLWWYSNNLKRLPFVGNFSIALLTGTSIYLVSILYGGDDTLIIIYSSFAFFMTLVR
;
A
#
# COMPACT_ATOMS: atom_id res chain seq x y z
N MET A 1 -2.10 -17.78 -6.61
CA MET A 1 -3.05 -17.04 -5.76
C MET A 1 -2.40 -15.92 -4.95
N ASN A 2 -1.44 -16.20 -4.05
CA ASN A 2 -0.77 -15.20 -3.20
C ASN A 2 -0.16 -14.01 -3.96
N ARG A 3 0.53 -14.30 -5.06
CA ARG A 3 1.16 -13.28 -5.91
C ARG A 3 0.13 -12.34 -6.54
N CYS A 4 -1.09 -12.80 -6.76
CA CYS A 4 -2.16 -11.99 -7.35
C CYS A 4 -2.77 -11.03 -6.33
N SER A 5 -3.02 -11.48 -5.09
CA SER A 5 -3.56 -10.62 -4.02
C SER A 5 -2.63 -9.44 -3.72
N THR A 6 -1.34 -9.73 -3.56
CA THR A 6 -0.30 -8.70 -3.33
C THR A 6 -0.17 -7.74 -4.51
N LEU A 7 -0.22 -8.24 -5.75
CA LEU A 7 -0.22 -7.41 -6.96
C LEU A 7 -1.42 -6.46 -7.00
N PHE A 8 -2.63 -6.94 -6.69
CA PHE A 8 -3.83 -6.11 -6.70
C PHE A 8 -3.81 -5.04 -5.61
N ILE A 9 -3.35 -5.37 -4.40
CA ILE A 9 -3.20 -4.39 -3.31
C ILE A 9 -2.16 -3.33 -3.67
N ALA A 10 -1.02 -3.74 -4.23
CA ALA A 10 0.02 -2.82 -4.69
C ALA A 10 -0.51 -1.90 -5.80
N ALA A 11 -1.19 -2.45 -6.80
CA ALA A 11 -1.79 -1.68 -7.89
C ALA A 11 -2.83 -0.68 -7.39
N ALA A 12 -3.72 -1.10 -6.47
CA ALA A 12 -4.68 -0.21 -5.83
C ALA A 12 -3.99 0.94 -5.08
N GLY A 13 -2.88 0.64 -4.39
CA GLY A 13 -2.06 1.60 -3.68
C GLY A 13 -1.41 2.65 -4.59
N TYR A 14 -0.86 2.21 -5.72
CA TYR A 14 -0.29 3.14 -6.71
C TYR A 14 -1.36 4.06 -7.30
N ILE A 15 -2.53 3.52 -7.65
CA ILE A 15 -3.62 4.31 -8.25
C ILE A 15 -4.11 5.40 -7.30
N ILE A 16 -4.28 5.09 -6.00
CA ILE A 16 -4.74 6.09 -5.03
C ILE A 16 -3.65 7.13 -4.74
N ASN A 17 -2.38 6.73 -4.69
CA ASN A 17 -1.28 7.68 -4.53
C ASN A 17 -1.25 8.67 -5.71
N ASP A 18 -1.26 8.17 -6.95
CA ASP A 18 -1.27 9.00 -8.16
C ASP A 18 -2.52 9.90 -8.21
N TYR A 19 -3.67 9.43 -7.71
CA TYR A 19 -4.90 10.23 -7.65
C TYR A 19 -4.79 11.46 -6.74
N TYR A 20 -4.12 11.32 -5.58
CA TYR A 20 -3.90 12.43 -4.65
C TYR A 20 -2.75 13.33 -5.11
N ASP A 21 -1.73 12.74 -5.75
CA ASP A 21 -0.53 13.44 -6.20
C ASP A 21 -0.71 14.21 -7.52
N ILE A 22 -1.85 14.07 -8.22
CA ILE A 22 -2.12 14.75 -9.51
C ILE A 22 -1.58 16.18 -9.55
N LYS A 23 -1.96 17.04 -8.59
CA LYS A 23 -1.54 18.45 -8.57
C LYS A 23 -0.02 18.63 -8.41
N ILE A 24 0.58 17.80 -7.56
CA ILE A 24 2.02 17.82 -7.27
C ILE A 24 2.79 17.33 -8.50
N ASP A 25 2.33 16.24 -9.11
CA ASP A 25 2.97 15.63 -10.27
C ASP A 25 2.80 16.46 -11.54
N TYR A 26 1.72 17.24 -11.69
CA TYR A 26 1.60 18.21 -12.77
C TYR A 26 2.71 19.28 -12.73
N ILE A 27 3.21 19.61 -11.53
CA ILE A 27 4.28 20.60 -11.35
C ILE A 27 5.65 19.92 -11.46
N ASN A 28 5.84 18.80 -10.76
CA ASN A 28 7.15 18.17 -10.61
C ASN A 28 7.52 17.23 -11.76
N LYS A 29 6.54 16.52 -12.35
CA LYS A 29 6.73 15.42 -13.32
C LYS A 29 5.56 15.35 -14.32
N PRO A 30 5.31 16.40 -15.12
CA PRO A 30 4.12 16.49 -15.96
C PRO A 30 3.97 15.35 -16.97
N GLU A 31 5.07 14.75 -17.43
CA GLU A 31 5.08 13.62 -18.37
C GLU A 31 4.56 12.31 -17.75
N ARG A 32 4.64 12.16 -16.42
CA ARG A 32 4.14 10.96 -15.72
C ARG A 32 2.66 11.02 -15.36
N VAL A 33 2.02 12.19 -15.48
CA VAL A 33 0.63 12.36 -15.07
C VAL A 33 -0.31 11.67 -16.06
N VAL A 34 -0.83 10.51 -15.66
CA VAL A 34 -1.83 9.76 -16.45
C VAL A 34 -3.25 10.11 -15.99
N ILE A 35 -3.46 10.19 -14.66
CA ILE A 35 -4.76 10.51 -14.06
C ILE A 35 -5.01 12.01 -14.17
N GLY A 36 -6.14 12.39 -14.79
CA GLY A 36 -6.50 13.78 -15.09
C GLY A 36 -6.15 14.21 -16.53
N LYS A 37 -5.15 13.59 -17.18
CA LYS A 37 -4.87 13.78 -18.62
C LYS A 37 -5.59 12.77 -19.51
N GLY A 38 -5.32 11.48 -19.29
CA GLY A 38 -5.86 10.38 -20.11
C GLY A 38 -6.91 9.54 -19.40
N ILE A 39 -6.78 9.38 -18.07
CA ILE A 39 -7.74 8.63 -17.25
C ILE A 39 -8.53 9.60 -16.37
N PRO A 40 -9.88 9.62 -16.46
CA PRO A 40 -10.69 10.47 -15.61
C PRO A 40 -10.57 10.06 -14.13
N ARG A 41 -10.63 11.06 -13.24
CA ARG A 41 -10.53 10.89 -11.78
C ARG A 41 -11.51 9.84 -11.21
N ARG A 42 -12.74 9.80 -11.74
CA ARG A 42 -13.76 8.79 -11.36
C ARG A 42 -13.32 7.35 -11.62
N PHE A 43 -12.58 7.11 -12.71
CA PHE A 43 -12.10 5.77 -13.05
C PHE A 43 -10.92 5.36 -12.16
N ALA A 44 -10.05 6.29 -11.76
CA ALA A 44 -8.99 6.00 -10.80
C ALA A 44 -9.58 5.51 -9.46
N ILE A 45 -10.59 6.19 -8.92
CA ILE A 45 -11.28 5.74 -7.70
C ILE A 45 -11.97 4.39 -7.90
N LEU A 46 -12.61 4.18 -9.05
CA LEU A 46 -13.24 2.91 -9.38
C LEU A 46 -12.21 1.76 -9.41
N PHE A 47 -11.10 1.93 -10.12
CA PHE A 47 -10.04 0.91 -10.19
C PHE A 47 -9.38 0.67 -8.83
N HIS A 48 -9.10 1.72 -8.06
CA HIS A 48 -8.61 1.59 -6.68
C HIS A 48 -9.56 0.73 -5.83
N THR A 49 -10.86 1.03 -5.89
CA THR A 49 -11.87 0.28 -5.14
C THR A 49 -11.95 -1.18 -5.60
N LEU A 50 -12.00 -1.43 -6.91
CA LEU A 50 -12.07 -2.78 -7.46
C LEU A 50 -10.84 -3.62 -7.11
N PHE A 51 -9.64 -3.06 -7.25
CA PHE A 51 -8.39 -3.75 -6.92
C PHE A 51 -8.22 -3.97 -5.41
N SER A 52 -8.64 -3.02 -4.58
CA SER A 52 -8.64 -3.20 -3.13
C SER A 52 -9.59 -4.32 -2.71
N LEU A 53 -10.83 -4.33 -3.23
CA LEU A 53 -11.82 -5.36 -2.92
C LEU A 53 -11.39 -6.75 -3.39
N THR A 54 -10.84 -6.87 -4.60
CA THR A 54 -10.30 -8.15 -5.09
C THR A 54 -9.09 -8.62 -4.29
N GLY A 55 -8.19 -7.71 -3.93
CA GLY A 55 -7.06 -7.99 -3.04
C GLY A 55 -7.49 -8.52 -1.68
N ILE A 56 -8.47 -7.87 -1.05
CA ILE A 56 -9.05 -8.27 0.25
C ILE A 56 -9.81 -9.61 0.12
N ALA A 57 -10.62 -9.80 -0.91
CA ALA A 57 -11.35 -11.06 -1.14
C ALA A 57 -10.39 -12.25 -1.31
N LEU A 58 -9.30 -12.07 -2.05
CA LEU A 58 -8.24 -13.08 -2.14
C LEU A 58 -7.50 -13.28 -0.79
N GLY A 59 -7.38 -12.23 0.02
CA GLY A 59 -6.87 -12.31 1.39
C GLY A 59 -7.75 -13.16 2.31
N PHE A 60 -9.08 -13.01 2.22
CA PHE A 60 -10.04 -13.85 2.96
C PHE A 60 -9.90 -15.33 2.61
N TYR A 61 -9.61 -15.65 1.34
CA TYR A 61 -9.37 -17.03 0.92
C TYR A 61 -8.11 -17.64 1.56
N LEU A 62 -7.11 -16.83 1.91
CA LEU A 62 -5.85 -17.28 2.52
C LEU A 62 -5.93 -17.41 4.04
N GLY A 63 -6.81 -16.61 4.67
CA GLY A 63 -7.07 -16.66 6.11
C GLY A 63 -7.51 -15.31 6.66
N TRP A 64 -8.36 -15.34 7.69
CA TRP A 64 -8.96 -14.13 8.28
C TRP A 64 -7.91 -13.13 8.80
N ARG A 65 -6.78 -13.63 9.34
CA ARG A 65 -5.68 -12.79 9.82
C ARG A 65 -5.03 -12.00 8.68
N ILE A 66 -4.82 -12.63 7.53
CA ILE A 66 -4.23 -12.01 6.34
C ILE A 66 -5.19 -10.98 5.75
N ALA A 67 -6.47 -11.32 5.67
CA ALA A 67 -7.51 -10.39 5.23
C ALA A 67 -7.54 -9.11 6.10
N LEU A 68 -7.48 -9.27 7.43
CA LEU A 68 -7.46 -8.15 8.37
C LEU A 68 -6.23 -7.25 8.18
N ILE A 69 -5.04 -7.85 8.05
CA ILE A 69 -3.79 -7.08 7.85
C ILE A 69 -3.83 -6.34 6.51
N ASN A 70 -4.30 -6.98 5.44
CA ASN A 70 -4.44 -6.35 4.12
C ASN A 70 -5.45 -5.20 4.15
N PHE A 71 -6.58 -5.38 4.85
CA PHE A 71 -7.59 -4.32 5.03
C PHE A 71 -7.00 -3.12 5.78
N LEU A 72 -6.33 -3.36 6.91
CA LEU A 72 -5.68 -2.30 7.70
C LEU A 72 -4.58 -1.59 6.89
N SER A 73 -3.82 -2.33 6.08
CA SER A 73 -2.78 -1.78 5.21
C SER A 73 -3.38 -0.88 4.12
N ALA A 74 -4.44 -1.34 3.45
CA ALA A 74 -5.15 -0.54 2.45
C ALA A 74 -5.76 0.73 3.07
N PHE A 75 -6.37 0.61 4.25
CA PHE A 75 -6.93 1.75 4.99
C PHE A 75 -5.86 2.76 5.40
N LEU A 76 -4.74 2.30 5.95
CA LEU A 76 -3.63 3.17 6.35
C LEU A 76 -3.00 3.86 5.14
N LEU A 77 -2.86 3.17 4.00
CA LEU A 77 -2.35 3.76 2.77
C LEU A 77 -3.30 4.83 2.20
N TRP A 78 -4.61 4.58 2.27
CA TRP A 78 -5.63 5.56 1.90
C TRP A 78 -5.55 6.80 2.80
N TRP A 79 -5.51 6.62 4.13
CA TRP A 79 -5.38 7.73 5.08
C TRP A 79 -4.07 8.50 4.85
N TYR A 80 -2.96 7.78 4.66
CA TYR A 80 -1.68 8.38 4.35
C TYR A 80 -1.76 9.30 3.13
N SER A 81 -2.31 8.79 2.03
CA SER A 81 -2.46 9.54 0.78
C SER A 81 -3.39 10.75 0.93
N ASN A 82 -4.44 10.64 1.74
CA ASN A 82 -5.40 11.72 1.94
C ASN A 82 -4.85 12.85 2.83
N ASN A 83 -4.25 12.51 3.98
CA ASN A 83 -3.92 13.47 5.04
C ASN A 83 -2.48 13.35 5.58
N LEU A 84 -1.98 12.14 5.87
CA LEU A 84 -0.74 11.98 6.67
C LEU A 84 0.50 12.36 5.88
N LYS A 85 0.47 12.34 4.55
CA LYS A 85 1.57 12.78 3.69
C LYS A 85 1.98 14.24 3.93
N ARG A 86 1.09 15.06 4.53
CA ARG A 86 1.38 16.46 4.90
C ARG A 86 2.08 16.60 6.26
N LEU A 87 2.18 15.52 7.03
CA LEU A 87 2.79 15.48 8.36
C LEU A 87 4.09 14.67 8.26
N PRO A 88 5.28 15.29 8.29
CA PRO A 88 6.53 14.59 7.96
C PRO A 88 6.79 13.37 8.85
N PHE A 89 6.70 13.52 10.17
CA PHE A 89 6.92 12.39 11.09
C PHE A 89 5.85 11.30 10.97
N VAL A 90 4.57 11.68 10.97
CA VAL A 90 3.46 10.72 10.96
C VAL A 90 3.36 10.00 9.60
N GLY A 91 3.66 10.72 8.51
CA GLY A 91 3.73 10.17 7.16
C GLY A 91 4.80 9.10 7.04
N ASN A 92 6.03 9.42 7.47
CA ASN A 92 7.16 8.47 7.44
C ASN A 92 6.91 7.25 8.32
N PHE A 93 6.32 7.46 9.50
CA PHE A 93 5.91 6.36 10.38
C PHE A 93 4.87 5.45 9.71
N SER A 94 3.90 6.02 8.99
CA SER A 94 2.87 5.24 8.29
C SER A 94 3.47 4.39 7.16
N ILE A 95 4.37 4.95 6.35
CA ILE A 95 5.04 4.20 5.27
C ILE A 95 5.98 3.14 5.85
N ALA A 96 6.70 3.46 6.93
CA ALA A 96 7.56 2.51 7.62
C ALA A 96 6.76 1.30 8.13
N LEU A 97 5.61 1.54 8.77
CA LEU A 97 4.69 0.50 9.22
C LEU A 97 4.22 -0.37 8.06
N LEU A 98 3.77 0.23 6.96
CA LEU A 98 3.33 -0.51 5.76
C LEU A 98 4.46 -1.38 5.18
N THR A 99 5.68 -0.84 5.12
CA THR A 99 6.85 -1.54 4.58
C THR A 99 7.25 -2.74 5.44
N GLY A 100 7.37 -2.54 6.76
CA GLY A 100 7.67 -3.63 7.70
C GLY A 100 6.59 -4.72 7.70
N THR A 101 5.31 -4.31 7.69
CA THR A 101 4.16 -5.22 7.67
C THR A 101 4.13 -6.05 6.39
N SER A 102 4.48 -5.47 5.24
CA SER A 102 4.54 -6.21 3.96
C SER A 102 5.54 -7.36 3.99
N ILE A 103 6.69 -7.21 4.68
CA ILE A 103 7.68 -8.27 4.82
C ILE A 103 7.21 -9.30 5.85
N TYR A 104 6.67 -8.83 6.98
CA TYR A 104 6.17 -9.71 8.04
C TYR A 104 5.01 -10.60 7.58
N LEU A 105 4.17 -10.13 6.65
CA LEU A 105 3.06 -10.90 6.08
C LEU A 105 3.53 -12.21 5.40
N VAL A 106 4.79 -12.28 4.94
CA VAL A 106 5.40 -13.51 4.42
C VAL A 106 5.53 -14.57 5.51
N SER A 107 5.93 -14.20 6.74
CA SER A 107 6.05 -15.14 7.86
C SER A 107 4.69 -15.77 8.21
N ILE A 108 3.63 -14.96 8.27
CA ILE A 108 2.26 -15.44 8.54
C ILE A 108 1.77 -16.41 7.44
N LEU A 109 2.12 -16.16 6.18
CA LEU A 109 1.68 -16.96 5.04
C LEU A 109 2.34 -18.34 4.97
N TYR A 110 3.62 -18.42 5.32
CA TYR A 110 4.40 -19.66 5.21
C TYR A 110 4.54 -20.40 6.54
N GLY A 111 3.99 -19.85 7.63
CA GLY A 111 3.99 -20.49 8.95
C GLY A 111 5.39 -20.65 9.57
N GLY A 112 6.38 -19.94 9.03
CA GLY A 112 7.74 -19.91 9.54
C GLY A 112 7.94 -18.66 10.38
N ASP A 113 8.03 -18.82 11.70
CA ASP A 113 8.57 -17.80 12.61
C ASP A 113 10.10 -17.71 12.44
N ASP A 114 10.53 -17.44 11.21
CA ASP A 114 11.94 -17.31 10.89
C ASP A 114 12.44 -15.98 11.46
N THR A 115 13.38 -16.07 12.40
CA THR A 115 14.05 -14.91 13.00
C THR A 115 14.58 -13.94 11.93
N LEU A 116 15.00 -14.47 10.78
CA LEU A 116 15.42 -13.68 9.63
C LEU A 116 14.33 -12.73 9.12
N ILE A 117 13.07 -13.17 9.00
CA ILE A 117 11.97 -12.33 8.49
C ILE A 117 11.67 -11.22 9.49
N ILE A 118 11.74 -11.50 10.80
CA ILE A 118 11.56 -10.49 11.85
C ILE A 118 12.68 -9.44 11.79
N ILE A 119 13.93 -9.87 11.59
CA ILE A 119 15.07 -8.95 11.42
C ILE A 119 14.88 -8.09 10.17
N TYR A 120 14.52 -8.68 9.02
CA TYR A 120 14.33 -7.94 7.78
C TYR A 120 13.15 -6.97 7.84
N SER A 121 12.01 -7.38 8.42
CA SER A 121 10.85 -6.49 8.60
C SER A 121 11.16 -5.31 9.53
N SER A 122 11.87 -5.56 10.63
CA SER A 122 12.32 -4.52 11.57
C SER A 122 13.32 -3.57 10.92
N PHE A 123 14.29 -4.11 10.19
CA PHE A 123 15.28 -3.32 9.45
C PHE A 123 14.61 -2.42 8.40
N ALA A 124 13.71 -2.96 7.59
CA ALA A 124 12.98 -2.21 6.58
C ALA A 124 12.09 -1.11 7.20
N PHE A 125 11.47 -1.38 8.35
CA PHE A 125 10.73 -0.39 9.12
C PHE A 125 11.62 0.79 9.51
N PHE A 126 12.74 0.55 10.21
CA PHE A 126 13.61 1.64 10.69
C PHE A 126 14.27 2.40 9.53
N MET A 127 14.74 1.71 8.50
CA MET A 127 15.31 2.35 7.30
C MET A 127 14.31 3.27 6.60
N THR A 128 13.03 2.92 6.62
CA THR A 128 11.96 3.73 6.02
C THR A 128 11.52 4.87 6.93
N LEU A 129 11.57 4.67 8.25
CA LEU A 129 11.19 5.68 9.25
C LEU A 129 12.14 6.89 9.27
N VAL A 130 13.43 6.65 9.02
CA VAL A 130 14.49 7.67 9.07
C VAL A 130 14.54 8.54 7.80
N ARG A 131 13.95 8.09 6.69
CA ARG A 131 13.84 8.86 5.44
C ARG A 131 12.94 10.07 5.60
#